data_AF-A0A9X5I397-F1
#
_entry.id   AF-A0A9X5I397-F1
#
_cell.length_a   1.000
_cell.length_b   1.000
_cell.length_c   1.000
_cell.angle_alpha   90.00
_cell.angle_beta   90.00
_cell.angle_gamma   90.00
#
_symmetry.space_group_name_H-M   'P 1'
#
loop_
_entity.id
_entity.type
_entity.pdbx_description
1 polymer ?
#
loop_
_entity_poly.entity_id
_entity_poly.type
_entity_poly.pdbx_seq_one_letter_code
_entity_poly.pdbx_strand_id
1 'polypeptide(L)'
;MTNYWLFQGNPKYYRILDAIRELETIPWRVTRYSKEIAVGDGVLVWMAGEKAGIYAIAEVAEPVQALTELPDKDYWLDLSKADSKFHVKIHCIRKLLGQPLRRSELLYDRVLSNLPVIRAPGINYKITPEEWQRVHQLKG
;
A
#
# COMPACT_ATOMS: atom_id res chain seq x y z
N MET A 1 10.03 -1.74 -17.66
CA MET A 1 10.67 -2.17 -16.40
C MET A 1 9.63 -2.04 -15.31
N THR A 2 9.51 -3.04 -14.45
CA THR A 2 8.56 -3.03 -13.33
C THR A 2 9.06 -2.08 -12.25
N ASN A 3 8.23 -1.14 -11.83
CA ASN A 3 8.49 -0.30 -10.66
C ASN A 3 7.93 -0.96 -9.40
N TYR A 4 8.46 -0.54 -8.25
CA TYR A 4 8.02 -1.00 -6.95
C TYR A 4 7.56 0.18 -6.10
N TRP A 5 6.45 -0.03 -5.41
CA TRP A 5 5.78 1.00 -4.64
C TRP A 5 5.48 0.52 -3.22
N LEU A 6 5.32 1.49 -2.32
CA LEU A 6 4.70 1.29 -1.03
C LEU A 6 3.52 2.24 -0.91
N PHE A 7 2.34 1.68 -0.63
CA PHE A 7 1.08 2.40 -0.48
C PHE A 7 0.62 2.38 0.96
N GLN A 8 0.49 3.56 1.55
CA GLN A 8 0.10 3.74 2.95
C GLN A 8 -1.40 3.99 3.07
N GLY A 9 -2.03 3.30 4.03
CA GLY A 9 -3.40 3.55 4.50
C GLY A 9 -3.43 3.74 6.02
N ASN A 10 -4.36 4.55 6.51
CA ASN A 10 -4.48 4.86 7.94
C ASN A 10 -5.74 4.20 8.53
N PRO A 11 -5.59 3.30 9.53
CA PRO A 11 -6.73 2.58 10.12
C PRO A 11 -7.71 3.50 10.86
N LYS A 12 -7.32 4.74 11.17
CA LYS A 12 -8.23 5.76 11.73
C LYS A 12 -9.33 6.17 10.73
N TYR A 13 -9.07 6.09 9.44
CA TYR A 13 -9.96 6.61 8.39
C TYR A 13 -10.46 5.53 7.44
N TYR A 14 -9.76 4.41 7.35
CA TYR A 14 -10.02 3.35 6.40
C TYR A 14 -9.85 1.98 7.05
N ARG A 15 -10.82 1.09 6.90
CA ARG A 15 -10.82 -0.29 7.39
C ARG A 15 -9.87 -1.18 6.56
N ILE A 16 -8.60 -0.79 6.50
CA ILE A 16 -7.55 -1.38 5.65
C ILE A 16 -7.39 -2.88 5.85
N LEU A 17 -7.50 -3.38 7.08
CA LEU A 17 -7.36 -4.82 7.35
C LEU A 17 -8.53 -5.62 6.77
N ASP A 18 -9.73 -5.05 6.80
CA ASP A 18 -10.92 -5.66 6.23
C ASP A 18 -10.86 -5.56 4.70
N ALA A 19 -10.43 -4.42 4.15
CA ALA A 19 -10.23 -4.24 2.71
C ALA A 19 -9.23 -5.26 2.15
N ILE A 20 -8.08 -5.48 2.82
CA ILE A 20 -7.11 -6.52 2.44
C ILE A 20 -7.74 -7.92 2.52
N ARG A 21 -8.60 -8.18 3.52
CA ARG A 21 -9.22 -9.49 3.73
C ARG A 21 -10.29 -9.80 2.68
N GLU A 22 -11.17 -8.84 2.41
CA GLU A 22 -12.47 -9.05 1.78
C GLU A 22 -12.51 -8.60 0.32
N LEU A 23 -11.75 -7.57 -0.06
CA LEU A 23 -11.77 -7.07 -1.43
C LEU A 23 -10.84 -7.86 -2.34
N GLU A 24 -11.33 -8.14 -3.56
CA GLU A 24 -10.53 -8.71 -4.64
C GLU A 24 -9.54 -7.68 -5.18
N THR A 25 -10.01 -6.46 -5.44
CA THR A 25 -9.17 -5.32 -5.78
C THR A 25 -9.47 -4.14 -4.86
N ILE A 26 -8.43 -3.39 -4.50
CA ILE A 26 -8.54 -2.24 -3.62
C ILE A 26 -8.23 -0.99 -4.43
N PRO A 27 -9.17 -0.02 -4.55
CA PRO A 27 -8.85 1.28 -5.11
C PRO A 27 -7.96 2.03 -4.12
N TRP A 28 -6.76 2.41 -4.56
CA TRP A 28 -5.82 3.18 -3.76
C TRP A 28 -5.69 4.58 -4.30
N ARG A 29 -5.76 5.56 -3.41
CA ARG A 29 -5.55 6.97 -3.77
C ARG A 29 -4.16 7.18 -4.33
N VAL A 30 -4.08 7.92 -5.44
CA VAL A 30 -2.83 8.33 -6.08
C VAL A 30 -2.69 9.84 -6.00
N THR A 31 -1.78 10.31 -5.15
CA THR A 31 -1.50 11.75 -4.98
C THR A 31 -0.20 12.18 -5.63
N ARG A 32 0.66 11.22 -5.99
CA ARG A 32 1.95 11.41 -6.68
C ARG A 32 2.19 10.23 -7.61
N TYR A 33 3.12 10.39 -8.56
CA TYR A 33 3.57 9.31 -9.44
C TYR A 33 2.51 8.75 -10.39
N SER A 34 1.41 9.48 -10.67
CA SER A 34 0.31 8.99 -11.51
C SER A 34 0.73 8.59 -12.93
N LYS A 35 1.82 9.19 -13.44
CA LYS A 35 2.39 8.86 -14.76
C LYS A 35 3.40 7.71 -14.73
N GLU A 36 3.87 7.31 -13.56
CA GLU A 36 4.89 6.26 -13.39
C GLU A 36 4.30 4.92 -12.95
N ILE A 37 3.19 4.95 -12.20
CA ILE A 37 2.50 3.75 -11.74
C ILE A 37 1.83 3.07 -12.94
N ALA A 38 2.20 1.83 -13.21
CA ALA A 38 1.71 1.04 -14.34
C ALA A 38 1.23 -0.35 -13.90
N VAL A 39 0.38 -0.97 -14.73
CA VAL A 39 -0.09 -2.35 -14.52
C VAL A 39 1.09 -3.31 -14.44
N GLY A 40 1.05 -4.22 -13.47
CA GLY A 40 2.13 -5.17 -13.18
C GLY A 40 3.22 -4.64 -12.25
N ASP A 41 3.18 -3.37 -11.84
CA ASP A 41 4.06 -2.84 -10.80
C ASP A 41 3.78 -3.50 -9.44
N GLY A 42 4.84 -3.77 -8.67
CA GLY A 42 4.73 -4.34 -7.33
C GLY A 42 4.35 -3.29 -6.29
N VAL A 43 3.49 -3.65 -5.34
CA VAL A 43 3.00 -2.75 -4.29
C VAL A 43 3.07 -3.41 -2.93
N LEU A 44 3.74 -2.76 -1.97
CA LEU A 44 3.66 -3.12 -0.55
C LEU A 44 2.56 -2.30 0.11
N VAL A 45 1.61 -2.96 0.76
CA VAL A 45 0.52 -2.29 1.48
C VAL A 45 0.92 -2.05 2.92
N TRP A 46 1.07 -0.78 3.28
CA TRP A 46 1.47 -0.32 4.60
C TRP A 46 0.28 0.22 5.39
N MET A 47 0.10 -0.26 6.63
CA MET A 47 -0.81 0.35 7.58
C MET A 47 -0.05 1.32 8.48
N ALA A 48 -0.57 2.53 8.67
CA ALA A 48 -0.03 3.52 9.61
C ALA A 48 -0.51 3.29 11.05
N GLY A 49 0.01 4.09 11.99
CA GLY A 49 -0.43 4.12 13.39
C GLY A 49 0.43 3.25 14.32
N GLU A 50 -0.11 2.92 15.49
CA GLU A 50 0.60 2.14 16.53
C GLU A 50 1.03 0.77 16.01
N LYS A 51 0.13 0.12 15.26
CA LYS A 51 0.34 -1.18 14.64
C LYS A 51 1.00 -1.07 13.26
N ALA A 52 1.81 -0.03 13.03
CA ALA A 52 2.38 0.23 11.71
C ALA A 52 3.22 -0.93 11.16
N GLY A 53 3.15 -1.13 9.84
CA GLY A 53 3.89 -2.19 9.17
C GLY A 53 3.32 -2.55 7.80
N ILE A 54 3.91 -3.56 7.18
CA ILE A 54 3.48 -4.11 5.89
C ILE A 54 2.51 -5.26 6.12
N TYR A 55 1.33 -5.15 5.50
CA TYR A 55 0.20 -6.05 5.70
C TYR A 55 -0.22 -6.82 4.45
N ALA A 56 0.26 -6.43 3.27
CA ALA A 56 0.11 -7.22 2.07
C ALA A 56 1.24 -6.93 1.07
N ILE A 57 1.49 -7.93 0.23
CA ILE A 57 2.18 -7.77 -1.05
C ILE A 57 1.09 -7.80 -2.12
N ALA A 58 1.13 -6.85 -3.03
CA ALA A 58 0.13 -6.61 -4.05
C ALA A 58 0.80 -6.24 -5.38
N GLU A 59 0.00 -6.17 -6.42
CA GLU A 59 0.38 -5.67 -7.73
C GLU A 59 -0.66 -4.67 -8.25
N VAL A 60 -0.25 -3.77 -9.14
CA VAL A 60 -1.18 -2.89 -9.84
C VAL A 60 -1.97 -3.71 -10.87
N ALA A 61 -3.27 -3.82 -10.66
CA ALA A 61 -4.19 -4.59 -11.50
C ALA A 61 -4.83 -3.75 -12.62
N GLU A 62 -5.11 -2.47 -12.35
CA GLU A 62 -5.63 -1.52 -13.33
C GLU A 62 -4.86 -0.21 -13.28
N PRO A 63 -4.71 0.52 -14.40
CA PRO A 63 -3.96 1.77 -14.43
C PRO A 63 -4.60 2.87 -13.58
N VAL A 64 -3.84 3.93 -13.35
CA VAL A 64 -4.35 5.13 -12.66
C VAL A 64 -5.47 5.75 -13.49
N GLN A 65 -6.64 5.93 -12.89
CA GLN A 65 -7.81 6.52 -13.51
C GLN A 65 -8.53 7.48 -12.57
N ALA A 66 -9.33 8.37 -13.14
CA ALA A 66 -10.24 9.17 -12.35
C ALA A 66 -11.43 8.28 -11.94
N LEU A 67 -11.79 8.33 -10.66
CA LEU A 67 -13.00 7.66 -10.17
C LEU A 67 -14.08 8.70 -9.95
N THR A 68 -15.26 8.44 -10.53
CA THR A 68 -16.48 9.22 -10.27
C THR A 68 -17.19 8.75 -9.00
N GLU A 69 -17.01 7.47 -8.63
CA GLU A 69 -17.56 6.86 -7.43
C GLU A 69 -16.49 5.99 -6.76
N LEU A 70 -16.55 5.86 -5.43
CA LEU A 70 -15.63 5.05 -4.63
C LEU A 70 -16.23 3.65 -4.41
N PRO A 71 -15.69 2.60 -5.07
CA PRO A 71 -16.22 1.23 -4.94
C PRO A 71 -16.12 0.68 -3.52
N ASP A 72 -15.16 1.18 -2.73
CA ASP A 72 -14.88 0.73 -1.37
C ASP A 72 -15.37 1.72 -0.31
N LYS A 73 -16.36 2.57 -0.64
CA LYS A 73 -16.91 3.60 0.28
C LYS A 73 -17.28 3.04 1.67
N ASP A 74 -17.76 1.80 1.75
CA ASP A 74 -18.20 1.15 3.00
C ASP A 74 -17.02 0.75 3.92
N TYR A 75 -15.78 0.81 3.40
CA TYR A 75 -14.55 0.62 4.17
C TYR A 75 -14.00 1.96 4.70
N TRP A 76 -14.50 3.10 4.26
CA TRP A 76 -14.09 4.41 4.76
C TRP A 76 -14.87 4.78 6.03
N LEU A 77 -14.14 4.98 7.13
CA LEU A 77 -14.67 5.52 8.39
C LEU A 77 -14.82 7.04 8.33
N ASP A 78 -14.07 7.70 7.45
CA ASP A 78 -14.13 9.13 7.18
C ASP A 78 -13.97 9.38 5.67
N LEU A 79 -15.10 9.58 4.98
CA LEU A 79 -15.13 9.82 3.53
C LEU A 79 -14.41 11.11 3.12
N SER A 80 -14.24 12.09 4.01
CA SER A 80 -13.45 13.29 3.70
C SER A 80 -11.98 12.97 3.45
N LYS A 81 -11.51 11.80 3.94
CA LYS A 81 -10.16 11.28 3.71
C LYS A 81 -10.05 10.40 2.48
N ALA A 82 -11.16 10.09 1.81
CA ALA A 82 -11.17 9.34 0.56
C ALA A 82 -10.88 10.25 -0.66
N ASP A 83 -10.92 11.57 -0.48
CA ASP A 83 -10.81 12.53 -1.58
C ASP A 83 -9.46 12.41 -2.33
N SER A 84 -9.56 12.04 -3.60
CA SER A 84 -8.50 12.08 -4.60
C SER A 84 -9.12 12.01 -5.98
N LYS A 85 -8.69 12.88 -6.90
CA LYS A 85 -9.10 12.81 -8.30
C LYS A 85 -8.66 11.50 -8.96
N PHE A 86 -7.52 10.93 -8.54
CA PHE A 86 -6.93 9.75 -9.16
C PHE A 86 -6.79 8.58 -8.20
N HIS A 87 -7.11 7.39 -8.70
CA HIS A 87 -6.96 6.13 -8.01
C HIS A 87 -6.35 5.08 -8.94
N VAL A 88 -5.68 4.11 -8.35
CA VAL A 88 -5.19 2.89 -9.00
C VAL A 88 -5.86 1.70 -8.34
N LYS A 89 -6.15 0.61 -9.05
CA LYS A 89 -6.59 -0.62 -8.39
C LYS A 89 -5.41 -1.56 -8.19
N ILE A 90 -5.27 -2.06 -6.97
CA ILE A 90 -4.28 -3.07 -6.63
C ILE A 90 -4.95 -4.40 -6.29
N HIS A 91 -4.30 -5.50 -6.64
CA HIS A 91 -4.69 -6.84 -6.26
C HIS A 91 -3.69 -7.42 -5.25
N CYS A 92 -4.17 -7.89 -4.10
CA CYS A 92 -3.31 -8.45 -3.06
C CYS A 92 -2.92 -9.89 -3.39
N ILE A 93 -1.71 -10.10 -3.92
CA ILE A 93 -1.15 -11.42 -4.21
C ILE A 93 -0.78 -12.20 -2.95
N ARG A 94 -0.48 -11.51 -1.83
CA ARG A 94 -0.21 -12.14 -0.54
C ARG A 94 -0.69 -11.29 0.62
N LYS A 95 -1.58 -11.85 1.44
CA LYS A 95 -2.13 -11.20 2.63
C LYS A 95 -1.31 -11.60 3.86
N LEU A 96 -0.79 -10.61 4.62
CA LEU A 96 0.06 -10.82 5.80
C LEU A 96 -0.67 -10.53 7.11
N LEU A 97 -2.01 -10.64 7.13
CA LEU A 97 -2.84 -10.22 8.26
C LEU A 97 -2.49 -10.92 9.59
N GLY A 98 -2.06 -12.18 9.55
CA GLY A 98 -1.65 -12.95 10.73
C GLY A 98 -0.20 -12.76 11.16
N GLN A 99 0.69 -12.38 10.24
CA GLN A 99 2.11 -12.16 10.51
C GLN A 99 2.65 -10.98 9.70
N PRO A 100 2.18 -9.74 9.97
CA PRO A 100 2.65 -8.56 9.26
C PRO A 100 4.12 -8.28 9.60
N LEU A 101 4.82 -7.59 8.70
CA LEU A 101 6.15 -7.06 9.03
C LEU A 101 5.99 -5.74 9.77
N ARG A 102 6.18 -5.74 11.09
CA ARG A 102 5.94 -4.57 11.93
C ARG A 102 7.04 -3.54 11.73
N ARG A 103 6.68 -2.25 11.74
CA ARG A 103 7.66 -1.15 11.71
C ARG A 103 8.76 -1.35 12.76
N SER A 104 8.40 -1.79 13.97
CA SER A 104 9.36 -2.07 15.04
C SER A 104 10.38 -3.14 14.68
N GLU A 105 10.01 -4.15 13.89
CA GLU A 105 10.92 -5.20 13.41
C GLU A 105 11.77 -4.67 12.24
N LEU A 106 11.14 -3.93 11.33
CA LEU A 106 11.81 -3.37 10.14
C LEU A 106 12.95 -2.40 10.49
N LEU A 107 12.86 -1.71 11.64
CA LEU A 107 13.92 -0.80 12.10
C LEU A 107 15.25 -1.51 12.42
N TYR A 108 15.23 -2.82 12.65
CA TYR A 108 16.44 -3.62 12.87
C TYR A 108 17.01 -4.23 11.58
N ASP A 109 16.29 -4.14 10.46
CA ASP A 109 16.74 -4.64 9.17
C ASP A 109 17.46 -3.53 8.40
N ARG A 110 18.72 -3.77 7.99
CA ARG A 110 19.58 -2.76 7.35
C ARG A 110 19.02 -2.21 6.02
N VAL A 111 18.18 -2.97 5.35
CA VAL A 111 17.54 -2.55 4.09
C VAL A 111 16.21 -1.88 4.41
N LEU A 112 15.34 -2.55 5.18
CA LEU A 112 13.95 -2.10 5.39
C LEU A 112 13.82 -0.95 6.39
N SER A 113 14.83 -0.71 7.24
CA SER A 113 14.90 0.49 8.07
C SER A 113 14.93 1.76 7.21
N ASN A 114 15.29 1.63 5.93
CA ASN A 114 15.36 2.74 4.98
C ASN A 114 14.07 2.96 4.17
N LEU A 115 12.97 2.28 4.48
CA LEU A 115 11.71 2.53 3.79
C LEU A 115 11.26 4.00 3.95
N PRO A 116 10.87 4.68 2.86
CA PRO A 116 10.55 6.11 2.88
C PRO A 116 9.34 6.45 3.77
N VAL A 117 8.40 5.53 3.94
CA VAL A 117 7.23 5.68 4.83
C VAL A 117 7.61 5.84 6.31
N ILE A 118 8.78 5.37 6.71
CA ILE A 118 9.28 5.51 8.08
C ILE A 118 9.81 6.93 8.33
N ARG A 119 10.35 7.58 7.29
CA ARG A 119 11.03 8.88 7.41
C ARG A 119 10.15 10.08 7.06
N ALA A 120 9.15 9.88 6.19
CA ALA A 120 8.36 10.99 5.65
C ALA A 120 6.88 10.63 5.52
N PRO A 121 5.96 11.58 5.78
CA PRO A 121 4.53 11.39 5.55
C PRO A 121 4.19 11.36 4.06
N GLY A 122 3.13 10.64 3.68
CA GLY A 122 2.77 10.38 2.30
C GLY A 122 1.77 9.25 2.13
N ILE A 123 1.34 9.00 0.89
CA ILE A 123 0.39 7.93 0.53
C ILE A 123 1.05 6.94 -0.41
N ASN A 124 1.69 7.43 -1.46
CA ASN A 124 2.39 6.63 -2.46
C ASN A 124 3.88 6.93 -2.37
N TYR A 125 4.70 5.88 -2.27
CA TYR A 125 6.15 6.00 -2.23
C TYR A 125 6.77 5.08 -3.28
N LYS A 126 7.76 5.58 -4.01
CA LYS A 126 8.64 4.72 -4.81
C LYS A 126 9.61 4.02 -3.86
N ILE A 127 9.78 2.71 -4.02
CA ILE A 127 10.77 1.93 -3.27
C ILE A 127 11.75 1.30 -4.24
N THR A 128 12.90 0.92 -3.71
CA THR A 128 13.98 0.30 -4.47
C THR A 128 13.70 -1.19 -4.72
N PRO A 129 14.27 -1.78 -5.80
CA PRO A 129 14.24 -3.22 -6.00
C PRO A 129 14.79 -4.01 -4.80
N GLU A 130 15.80 -3.49 -4.11
CA GLU A 130 16.41 -4.12 -2.94
C GLU A 130 15.43 -4.18 -1.75
N GLU A 131 14.70 -3.10 -1.47
CA GLU A 131 13.64 -3.09 -0.44
C GLU A 131 12.52 -4.07 -0.77
N TRP A 132 12.07 -4.09 -2.03
CA TRP A 132 11.06 -5.03 -2.51
C TRP A 132 11.50 -6.49 -2.33
N GLN A 133 12.69 -6.82 -2.83
CA GLN A 133 13.26 -8.18 -2.73
C GLN A 133 13.42 -8.61 -1.27
N ARG A 134 13.83 -7.69 -0.39
CA ARG A 134 14.01 -8.01 1.02
C ARG A 134 12.70 -8.40 1.71
N VAL A 135 11.58 -7.74 1.38
CA VAL A 135 10.25 -8.15 1.87
C VAL A 135 9.86 -9.54 1.36
N HIS A 136 10.14 -9.83 0.09
CA HIS A 136 9.92 -11.17 -0.48
C HIS A 136 10.80 -12.25 0.15
N GLN A 137 12.01 -11.95 0.61
CA GLN A 137 12.81 -12.95 1.34
C GLN A 137 12.20 -13.30 2.69
N LEU A 138 11.56 -12.34 3.36
CA LEU A 138 10.97 -12.54 4.69
C LEU A 138 9.56 -13.15 4.64
N LYS A 139 8.81 -12.92 3.55
CA LYS A 139 7.38 -13.22 3.46
C LYS A 139 6.91 -13.74 2.11
N GLY A 140 7.79 -13.83 1.12
CA GLY A 140 7.48 -14.24 -0.26
C GLY A 140 7.19 -15.71 -0.42
#